data_AF-A0A7C2A2A1-F1
#
_entry.id   AF-A0A7C2A2A1-F1
#
_cell.length_a   1.000
_cell.length_b   1.000
_cell.length_c   1.000
_cell.angle_alpha   90.00
_cell.angle_beta   90.00
_cell.angle_gamma   90.00
#
_symmetry.space_group_name_H-M   'P 1'
#
loop_
_entity.id
_entity.type
_entity.pdbx_description
1 polymer ?
#
loop_
_entity_poly.entity_id
_entity_poly.type
_entity_poly.pdbx_seq_one_letter_code
_entity_poly.pdbx_strand_id
1 'polypeptide(L)'
;MNLRFNTSILRYMLLLMVATIILVSLFLPVENTNIPNTSTSKKKIKDTDGDGIPDNEDTFPDDPSEWKDSDGDGVGDNSDTFPYDPKEQKD
;
A
#
# COMPACT_ATOMS: atom_id res chain seq x y z
N MET A 1 27.17 -35.96 35.12
CA MET A 1 26.74 -35.21 36.33
C MET A 1 25.38 -34.60 36.05
N ASN A 2 24.32 -35.11 36.69
CA ASN A 2 22.99 -34.55 36.55
C ASN A 2 22.95 -33.22 37.30
N LEU A 3 22.90 -32.11 36.56
CA LEU A 3 22.85 -30.77 37.14
C LEU A 3 21.48 -30.63 37.82
N ARG A 4 21.45 -30.75 39.16
CA ARG A 4 20.24 -30.50 39.97
C ARG A 4 19.99 -28.99 39.92
N PHE A 5 19.20 -28.55 38.94
CA PHE A 5 18.85 -27.15 38.86
C PHE A 5 17.94 -26.78 40.03
N ASN A 6 18.37 -25.82 40.84
CA ASN A 6 17.57 -25.31 41.95
C ASN A 6 16.25 -24.77 41.42
N THR A 7 15.14 -25.30 41.93
CA THR A 7 13.78 -24.92 41.50
C THR A 7 13.54 -23.42 41.61
N SER A 8 14.15 -22.75 42.59
CA SER A 8 14.12 -21.29 42.71
C SER A 8 14.82 -20.58 41.54
N ILE A 9 16.02 -21.03 41.15
CA ILE A 9 16.78 -20.45 40.03
C ILE A 9 16.01 -20.67 38.72
N LEU A 10 15.44 -21.86 38.53
CA LEU A 10 14.62 -22.15 37.35
C LEU A 10 13.37 -21.25 37.29
N ARG A 11 12.74 -20.97 38.44
CA ARG A 11 11.57 -20.07 38.52
C ARG A 11 11.93 -18.62 38.25
N TYR A 12 13.07 -18.13 38.76
CA TYR A 12 13.55 -16.78 38.46
C TYR A 12 13.94 -16.62 36.99
N MET A 13 14.62 -17.61 36.40
CA MET A 13 14.95 -17.61 34.98
C MET A 13 13.68 -17.61 34.11
N LEU A 14 12.69 -18.44 34.46
CA LEU A 14 11.40 -18.47 33.78
C LEU A 14 10.64 -17.14 33.91
N LEU A 15 10.59 -16.55 35.11
CA LEU A 15 9.96 -15.24 35.34
C LEU A 15 10.66 -14.11 34.58
N LEU A 16 11.99 -14.13 34.50
CA LEU A 16 12.76 -13.17 33.72
C LEU A 16 12.51 -13.31 32.21
N MET A 17 12.46 -14.54 31.69
CA MET A 17 12.14 -14.77 30.27
C MET A 17 10.70 -14.33 29.95
N VAL A 18 9.74 -14.61 30.83
CA VAL A 18 8.34 -14.18 30.63
C VAL A 18 8.21 -12.66 30.72
N ALA A 19 8.89 -12.01 31.68
CA ALA A 19 8.87 -10.57 31.82
C ALA A 19 9.49 -9.84 30.62
N THR A 20 10.58 -10.36 30.05
CA THR A 20 11.17 -9.77 28.85
C THR A 20 10.31 -9.98 27.62
N ILE A 21 9.64 -11.12 27.47
CA ILE A 21 8.69 -11.36 26.39
C ILE A 21 7.52 -10.37 26.49
N ILE A 22 6.93 -10.18 27.68
CA ILE A 22 5.83 -9.23 27.90
C ILE A 22 6.30 -7.79 27.62
N LEU A 23 7.49 -7.40 28.08
CA LEU A 23 8.05 -6.07 27.86
C LEU A 23 8.36 -5.81 26.38
N VAL A 24 8.88 -6.81 25.65
CA VAL A 24 9.07 -6.75 24.20
C VAL A 24 7.71 -6.61 23.51
N SER A 25 6.69 -7.39 23.86
CA SER A 25 5.35 -7.28 23.28
C SER A 25 4.64 -5.95 23.59
N LEU A 26 4.94 -5.30 24.71
CA LEU A 26 4.40 -3.97 25.08
C LEU A 26 5.17 -2.81 24.42
N PHE A 27 6.38 -3.04 23.92
CA PHE A 27 7.27 -2.00 23.40
C PHE A 27 7.68 -2.22 21.93
N LEU A 28 7.19 -3.26 21.26
CA LEU A 28 7.33 -3.35 19.81
C LEU A 28 6.49 -2.21 19.20
N PRO A 29 7.08 -1.28 18.43
CA PRO A 29 6.27 -0.53 17.49
C PRO A 29 5.61 -1.58 16.60
N VAL A 30 4.29 -1.60 16.61
CA VAL A 30 3.53 -2.31 15.59
C VAL A 30 3.83 -1.57 14.29
N GLU A 31 4.96 -1.89 13.66
CA GLU A 31 5.25 -1.46 12.31
C GLU A 31 4.67 -2.52 11.37
N ASN A 32 3.35 -2.48 11.28
CA ASN A 32 2.55 -3.28 10.38
C ASN A 32 1.91 -2.39 9.32
N THR A 33 2.71 -1.68 8.51
CA THR A 33 2.15 -0.88 7.41
C THR A 33 1.78 -1.74 6.19
N ASN A 34 1.18 -2.91 6.40
CA ASN A 34 0.68 -3.77 5.32
C ASN A 34 -0.69 -4.41 5.63
N ILE A 35 -1.65 -3.65 6.19
CA ILE A 35 -3.11 -3.96 6.13
C ILE A 35 -3.88 -2.60 6.09
N PRO A 36 -5.01 -2.43 5.37
CA PRO A 36 -5.05 -1.72 4.08
C PRO A 36 -6.17 -0.66 4.03
N ASN A 37 -5.86 0.62 4.14
CA ASN A 37 -6.57 1.79 3.57
C ASN A 37 -6.13 3.07 4.30
N THR A 38 -5.84 4.09 3.50
CA THR A 38 -5.24 5.36 3.90
C THR A 38 -6.13 6.18 4.84
N SER A 39 -5.82 6.14 6.13
CA SER A 39 -6.46 6.98 7.17
C SER A 39 -5.45 7.75 8.05
N THR A 40 -4.20 7.91 7.63
CA THR A 40 -3.28 8.93 8.14
C THR A 40 -3.32 10.12 7.19
N SER A 41 -4.16 11.11 7.50
CA SER A 41 -4.60 12.20 6.61
C SER A 41 -4.90 11.69 5.20
N LYS A 42 -6.11 11.16 4.98
CA LYS A 42 -6.58 10.82 3.64
C LYS A 42 -6.45 12.08 2.77
N LYS A 43 -5.34 12.23 2.05
CA LYS A 43 -5.36 12.91 0.77
C LYS A 43 -6.31 12.04 -0.02
N LYS A 44 -7.60 12.37 0.03
CA LYS A 44 -8.59 11.77 -0.84
C LYS A 44 -8.12 12.23 -2.21
N ILE A 45 -7.36 11.38 -2.88
CA ILE A 45 -7.09 11.62 -4.27
C ILE A 45 -8.46 11.45 -4.93
N LYS A 46 -8.90 12.52 -5.62
CA LYS A 46 -10.16 12.49 -6.34
C LYS A 46 -9.93 11.55 -7.52
N ASP A 47 -10.86 10.65 -7.69
CA ASP A 47 -10.94 9.63 -8.72
C ASP A 47 -12.43 9.64 -9.04
N THR A 48 -12.76 10.24 -10.17
CA THR A 48 -14.09 10.73 -10.49
C THR A 48 -14.92 9.68 -11.22
N ASP A 49 -14.26 8.88 -12.03
CA ASP A 49 -14.86 7.81 -12.83
C ASP A 49 -14.59 6.41 -12.24
N GLY A 50 -13.64 6.27 -11.32
CA GLY A 50 -13.41 5.06 -10.54
C GLY A 50 -12.59 4.00 -11.27
N ASP A 51 -11.77 4.40 -12.26
CA ASP A 51 -10.89 3.48 -12.99
C ASP A 51 -9.63 3.07 -12.18
N GLY A 52 -9.37 3.77 -11.07
CA GLY A 52 -8.25 3.55 -10.18
C GLY A 52 -7.03 4.43 -10.46
N ILE A 53 -7.09 5.29 -11.47
CA ILE A 53 -6.16 6.37 -11.73
C ILE A 53 -6.74 7.65 -11.09
N PRO A 54 -5.95 8.42 -10.35
CA PRO A 54 -6.47 9.63 -9.76
C PRO A 54 -6.64 10.76 -10.78
N ASP A 55 -7.65 11.63 -10.60
CA ASP A 55 -7.95 12.82 -11.44
C ASP A 55 -6.73 13.72 -11.76
N ASN A 56 -5.67 13.69 -10.94
CA ASN A 56 -4.46 14.49 -11.14
C ASN A 56 -3.43 13.84 -12.08
N GLU A 57 -3.56 12.55 -12.35
CA GLU A 57 -2.75 11.75 -13.28
C GLU A 57 -3.56 11.24 -14.47
N ASP A 58 -4.87 11.43 -14.42
CA ASP A 58 -5.83 11.06 -15.44
C ASP A 58 -6.09 12.23 -16.41
N THR A 59 -5.94 11.97 -17.71
CA THR A 59 -6.22 12.95 -18.77
C THR A 59 -7.73 13.06 -19.07
N PHE A 60 -8.50 12.02 -18.77
CA PHE A 60 -9.94 11.91 -18.99
C PHE A 60 -10.68 11.53 -17.69
N PRO A 61 -10.71 12.41 -16.66
CA PRO A 61 -11.25 12.11 -15.33
C PRO A 61 -12.76 11.77 -15.25
N ASP A 62 -13.49 11.84 -16.36
CA ASP A 62 -14.91 11.48 -16.42
C ASP A 62 -15.15 10.22 -17.27
N ASP A 63 -14.10 9.59 -17.84
CA ASP A 63 -14.18 8.41 -18.69
C ASP A 63 -13.36 7.25 -18.10
N PRO A 64 -14.02 6.28 -17.43
CA PRO A 64 -13.32 5.20 -16.75
C PRO A 64 -12.63 4.21 -17.69
N SER A 65 -12.77 4.40 -19.00
CA SER A 65 -12.11 3.60 -20.03
C SER A 65 -10.89 4.27 -20.63
N GLU A 66 -10.59 5.52 -20.30
CA GLU A 66 -9.46 6.27 -20.82
C GLU A 66 -8.76 7.03 -19.71
N TRP A 67 -7.44 6.89 -19.57
CA TRP A 67 -6.69 7.62 -18.53
C TRP A 67 -5.52 8.44 -19.09
N LYS A 68 -5.17 8.24 -20.36
CA LYS A 68 -3.93 8.74 -20.95
C LYS A 68 -4.13 9.10 -22.42
N ASP A 69 -3.52 10.21 -22.81
CA ASP A 69 -3.41 10.70 -24.20
C ASP A 69 -1.92 10.96 -24.46
N SER A 70 -1.28 10.05 -25.19
CA SER A 70 0.18 10.04 -25.35
C SER A 70 0.70 11.06 -26.37
N ASP A 71 -0.11 11.45 -27.35
CA ASP A 71 0.28 12.41 -28.39
C ASP A 71 -0.43 13.77 -28.29
N GLY A 72 -1.42 13.88 -27.41
CA GLY A 72 -2.08 15.12 -27.06
C GLY A 72 -3.15 15.53 -28.07
N ASP A 73 -3.71 14.59 -28.83
CA ASP A 73 -4.72 14.86 -29.86
C ASP A 73 -6.17 14.92 -29.33
N GLY A 74 -6.36 14.56 -28.06
CA GLY A 74 -7.64 14.58 -27.36
C GLY A 74 -8.42 13.27 -27.42
N VAL A 75 -7.85 12.19 -27.97
CA VAL A 75 -8.38 10.83 -27.90
C VAL A 75 -7.52 10.00 -26.96
N GLY A 76 -8.17 9.19 -26.12
CA GLY A 76 -7.44 8.35 -25.18
C GLY A 76 -6.74 7.17 -25.86
N ASP A 77 -5.59 6.77 -25.30
CA ASP A 77 -4.72 5.70 -25.79
C ASP A 77 -5.47 4.37 -26.00
N ASN A 78 -6.59 4.10 -25.30
CA ASN A 78 -7.32 2.83 -25.46
C ASN A 78 -8.28 2.84 -26.65
N SER A 79 -8.75 4.02 -27.06
CA SER A 79 -9.62 4.23 -28.22
C SER A 79 -8.84 4.64 -29.48
N ASP A 80 -7.60 5.06 -29.32
CA ASP A 80 -6.72 5.46 -30.40
C ASP A 80 -5.95 4.25 -31.00
N THR A 81 -6.05 4.09 -32.31
CA THR A 81 -5.29 3.07 -33.05
C THR A 81 -3.82 3.46 -33.25
N PHE A 82 -3.51 4.76 -33.22
CA PHE A 82 -2.15 5.32 -33.34
C PHE A 82 -1.81 6.27 -32.18
N PRO A 83 -1.66 5.77 -30.93
CA PRO A 83 -1.45 6.59 -29.72
C PRO A 83 -0.20 7.49 -29.69
N TYR A 84 0.59 7.53 -30.74
CA TYR A 84 1.82 8.34 -30.81
C TYR A 84 1.86 9.20 -32.08
N ASP A 85 0.78 9.25 -32.87
CA ASP A 85 0.66 10.12 -34.04
C ASP A 85 -0.59 11.02 -33.91
N PRO A 86 -0.40 12.30 -33.52
CA PRO A 86 -1.52 13.19 -33.17
C PRO A 86 -2.38 13.62 -34.37
N LYS A 87 -2.20 12.99 -35.54
CA LYS A 87 -2.97 13.23 -36.76
C LYS A 87 -3.78 12.01 -37.18
N GLU A 88 -3.59 10.86 -36.56
CA GLU A 88 -4.22 9.60 -36.93
C GLU A 88 -4.83 8.97 -35.69
N GLN A 89 -6.15 8.74 -35.68
CA GLN A 89 -6.86 8.18 -34.51
C GLN A 89 -7.40 6.76 -34.78
N LYS A 90 -7.62 6.45 -36.05
CA LYS A 90 -8.27 5.23 -36.55
C LYS A 90 -7.86 5.00 -38.00
N ASP A 91 -8.06 3.76 -38.48
CA ASP A 91 -7.70 3.33 -39.84
C ASP A 91 -8.57 3.91 -40.97
#